data_AF-A0A919WSG8-F1
#
_entry.id   AF-A0A919WSG8-F1
#
_cell.length_a   1.000
_cell.length_b   1.000
_cell.length_c   1.000
_cell.angle_alpha   90.00
_cell.angle_beta   90.00
_cell.angle_gamma   90.00
#
_symmetry.space_group_name_H-M   'P 1'
#
loop_
_entity.id
_entity.type
_entity.pdbx_description
1 polymer ?
#
loop_
_entity_poly.entity_id
_entity_poly.type
_entity_poly.pdbx_seq_one_letter_code
_entity_poly.pdbx_strand_id
1 'polypeptide(L)'
;MGWIINSLLSILTLVVQHFLSTREKAFWGAVLPVCFVALMMYLRFRGGIDGEKNFWFILTLGTVILLSIWTSGRETLKKRRKKELDKMKSHDLK
;
A
#
# COMPACT_ATOMS: atom_id res chain seq x y z
N MET A 1 29.39 13.87 0.31
CA MET A 1 29.24 12.42 0.62
C MET A 1 27.83 12.00 1.03
N GLY A 2 27.04 12.80 1.76
CA GLY A 2 25.67 12.38 2.18
C GLY A 2 24.65 12.18 1.05
N TRP A 3 24.77 12.91 -0.06
CA TRP A 3 23.83 12.80 -1.18
C TRP A 3 23.84 11.42 -1.86
N ILE A 4 25.02 10.84 -2.04
CA ILE A 4 25.17 9.51 -2.66
C ILE A 4 24.55 8.44 -1.77
N ILE A 5 24.74 8.55 -0.45
CA ILE A 5 24.18 7.62 0.55
C ILE A 5 22.65 7.71 0.55
N ASN A 6 22.09 8.92 0.48
CA ASN A 6 20.64 9.14 0.41
C ASN A 6 20.03 8.61 -0.90
N SER A 7 20.70 8.79 -2.03
CA SER A 7 20.27 8.25 -3.32
C SER A 7 20.30 6.71 -3.32
N LEU A 8 21.34 6.10 -2.75
CA LEU A 8 21.46 4.64 -2.63
C LEU A 8 20.35 4.04 -1.76
N LEU A 9 20.00 4.72 -0.66
CA LEU A 9 18.93 4.30 0.24
C LEU A 9 17.55 4.38 -0.42
N SER A 10 17.29 5.42 -1.22
CA SER A 10 16.06 5.54 -2.02
C SER A 10 15.92 4.42 -3.05
N ILE A 11 17.00 4.07 -3.75
CA ILE A 11 16.99 3.01 -4.76
C ILE A 11 16.76 1.65 -4.08
N LEU A 12 17.42 1.39 -2.95
CA LEU A 12 17.21 0.17 -2.16
C LEU A 12 15.76 0.03 -1.68
N THR A 13 15.16 1.14 -1.24
CA THR A 13 13.74 1.18 -0.82
C THR A 13 12.80 0.90 -1.99
N LEU A 14 13.06 1.46 -3.17
CA LEU A 14 12.28 1.20 -4.39
C LEU A 14 12.39 -0.26 -4.86
N VAL A 15 13.58 -0.84 -4.80
CA VAL A 15 13.82 -2.26 -5.16
C VAL A 15 13.08 -3.18 -4.19
N VAL A 16 13.16 -2.91 -2.89
CA VAL A 16 12.41 -3.66 -1.88
C VAL A 16 10.90 -3.47 -2.10
N GLN A 17 10.42 -2.26 -2.37
CA GLN A 17 9.00 -1.99 -2.65
C GLN A 17 8.50 -2.73 -3.90
N HIS A 18 9.29 -2.77 -4.97
CA HIS A 18 8.92 -3.45 -6.22
C HIS A 18 8.98 -4.98 -6.10
N PHE A 19 10.06 -5.51 -5.53
CA PHE A 19 10.29 -6.94 -5.31
C PHE A 19 9.17 -7.59 -4.51
N LEU A 20 8.68 -6.82 -3.56
CA LEU A 20 7.78 -7.31 -2.57
C LEU A 20 6.37 -7.21 -3.29
N SER A 21 6.05 -6.18 -4.12
CA SER A 21 4.78 -6.01 -4.91
C SER A 21 4.35 -7.16 -5.81
N THR A 22 5.30 -7.99 -6.21
CA THR A 22 5.04 -9.13 -7.08
C THR A 22 4.48 -10.36 -6.33
N ARG A 23 4.32 -10.33 -5.00
CA ARG A 23 3.97 -11.54 -4.21
C ARG A 23 2.51 -11.56 -3.73
N GLU A 24 1.89 -12.74 -3.85
CA GLU A 24 0.48 -13.09 -3.60
C GLU A 24 -0.09 -12.79 -2.19
N LYS A 25 0.71 -12.28 -1.26
CA LYS A 25 0.34 -12.13 0.16
C LYS A 25 -0.23 -10.75 0.47
N ALA A 26 -1.27 -10.75 1.31
CA ALA A 26 -1.97 -9.59 1.86
C ALA A 26 -1.10 -8.37 2.20
N PHE A 27 0.11 -8.62 2.69
CA PHE A 27 1.10 -7.64 3.10
C PHE A 27 1.38 -6.54 2.05
N TRP A 28 1.15 -6.83 0.76
CA TRP A 28 1.42 -5.91 -0.35
C TRP A 28 0.58 -4.67 -0.40
N GLY A 29 -0.71 -4.79 -0.09
CA GLY A 29 -1.58 -3.62 -0.12
C GLY A 29 -1.48 -2.76 1.13
N ALA A 30 -0.89 -3.26 2.22
CA ALA A 30 -0.56 -2.46 3.40
C ALA A 30 0.69 -1.59 3.19
N VAL A 31 1.52 -1.89 2.18
CA VAL A 31 2.70 -1.08 1.85
C VAL A 31 2.32 0.33 1.37
N LEU A 32 1.16 0.47 0.70
CA LEU A 32 0.64 1.74 0.19
C LEU A 32 0.31 2.73 1.31
N PRO A 33 -0.50 2.37 2.33
CA PRO A 33 -0.73 3.25 3.47
C PRO A 33 0.56 3.55 4.25
N VAL A 34 1.49 2.58 4.37
CA VAL A 34 2.79 2.82 5.03
C VAL A 34 3.67 3.80 4.26
N CYS A 35 3.74 3.68 2.93
CA CYS A 35 4.46 4.64 2.07
C CYS A 35 3.83 6.03 2.12
N PHE A 36 2.50 6.12 2.15
CA PHE A 36 1.79 7.39 2.27
C PHE A 36 2.16 8.13 3.57
N VAL A 37 2.20 7.41 4.69
CA VAL A 37 2.62 7.97 5.99
C VAL A 37 4.08 8.43 5.96
N ALA A 38 4.98 7.64 5.38
CA ALA A 38 6.39 7.99 5.25
C ALA A 38 6.60 9.26 4.38
N LEU A 39 5.89 9.37 3.26
CA LEU A 39 5.91 10.55 2.39
C LEU A 39 5.37 11.80 3.08
N MET A 40 4.24 11.68 3.79
CA MET A 40 3.68 12.77 4.59
C MET A 40 4.68 13.25 5.65
N MET A 41 5.33 12.33 6.34
CA MET A 41 6.33 12.65 7.36
C MET A 41 7.56 13.35 6.74
N TYR A 42 8.04 12.89 5.59
CA TYR A 42 9.12 13.53 4.84
C TYR A 42 8.76 14.97 4.40
N LEU A 43 7.54 15.18 3.86
CA LEU A 43 7.05 16.50 3.47
C LEU A 43 6.91 17.44 4.67
N ARG A 44 6.52 16.92 5.84
CA ARG A 44 6.46 17.68 7.09
C ARG A 44 7.84 18.14 7.54
N PHE A 45 8.85 17.26 7.50
CA PHE A 45 10.23 17.64 7.85
C PHE A 45 10.83 18.67 6.89
N ARG A 46 10.39 18.70 5.64
CA ARG A 46 10.81 19.69 4.64
C ARG A 46 10.06 21.02 4.71
N GLY A 47 9.14 21.17 5.66
CA GLY A 47 8.33 22.39 5.83
C GLY A 47 7.25 22.56 4.76
N GLY A 48 6.89 21.51 4.03
CA GLY A 48 5.91 21.59 2.93
C GLY A 48 4.43 21.61 3.38
N ILE A 49 4.16 21.50 4.68
CA ILE A 49 2.79 21.49 5.22
C ILE A 49 2.73 22.46 6.40
N ASP A 50 1.97 23.54 6.21
CA ASP A 50 1.71 24.55 7.22
C ASP A 50 0.51 24.16 8.10
N GLY A 51 0.72 24.24 9.41
CA GLY A 51 -0.28 23.95 10.43
C GLY A 51 -0.36 22.47 10.83
N GLU A 52 -0.14 22.22 12.12
CA GLU A 52 -0.17 20.87 12.71
C GLU A 52 -1.55 20.20 12.57
N LYS A 53 -2.64 20.96 12.71
CA LYS A 53 -4.01 20.45 12.51
C LYS A 53 -4.26 19.93 11.09
N ASN A 54 -3.80 20.67 10.07
CA ASN A 54 -4.01 20.29 8.67
C ASN A 54 -3.25 19.01 8.33
N PHE A 55 -2.02 18.88 8.84
CA PHE A 55 -1.20 17.69 8.69
C PHE A 55 -1.89 16.44 9.24
N TRP A 56 -2.34 16.49 10.49
CA TRP A 56 -3.00 15.34 11.13
C TRP A 56 -4.31 14.96 10.42
N PHE A 57 -5.09 15.95 9.98
CA PHE A 57 -6.34 15.73 9.25
C PHE A 57 -6.12 15.01 7.91
N ILE A 58 -5.15 15.49 7.10
CA ILE A 58 -4.81 14.88 5.81
C ILE A 58 -4.22 13.48 6.00
N LEU A 59 -3.36 13.30 7.01
CA LEU A 59 -2.73 12.02 7.30
C LEU A 59 -3.77 10.95 7.67
N THR A 60 -4.72 11.30 8.55
CA THR A 60 -5.77 10.36 8.96
C THR A 60 -6.75 10.06 7.84
N LEU A 61 -7.29 11.08 7.17
CA LEU A 61 -8.24 10.86 6.07
C LEU A 61 -7.62 10.05 4.92
N GLY A 62 -6.41 10.41 4.49
CA GLY A 62 -5.71 9.70 3.43
C GLY A 62 -5.51 8.23 3.77
N THR A 63 -5.02 7.95 4.99
CA THR A 63 -4.78 6.58 5.45
C THR A 63 -6.07 5.76 5.51
N VAL A 64 -7.17 6.32 6.01
CA VAL A 64 -8.47 5.62 6.09
C VAL A 64 -9.00 5.26 4.71
N ILE A 65 -8.91 6.20 3.75
CA ILE A 65 -9.33 5.96 2.36
C ILE A 65 -8.48 4.83 1.73
N LEU A 66 -7.17 4.89 1.89
CA LEU A 66 -6.24 3.86 1.39
C LEU A 66 -6.54 2.47 1.95
N LEU A 67 -6.80 2.37 3.26
CA LEU A 67 -7.18 1.11 3.91
C LEU A 67 -8.54 0.58 3.44
N SER A 68 -9.50 1.47 3.21
CA SER A 68 -10.83 1.12 2.69
C SER A 68 -10.74 0.52 1.28
N ILE A 69 -9.99 1.17 0.38
CA ILE A 69 -9.75 0.70 -0.99
C ILE A 69 -9.07 -0.67 -0.97
N TRP A 70 -8.05 -0.84 -0.13
CA TRP A 70 -7.35 -2.12 -0.01
C TRP A 70 -8.28 -3.24 0.46
N THR A 71 -9.08 -2.98 1.50
CA THR A 71 -10.02 -3.96 2.05
C THR A 71 -11.05 -4.39 1.00
N SER A 72 -11.63 -3.43 0.28
CA SER A 72 -12.58 -3.68 -0.82
C SER A 72 -11.95 -4.50 -1.96
N GLY A 73 -10.71 -4.20 -2.35
CA GLY A 73 -9.96 -4.98 -3.34
C GLY A 73 -9.76 -6.44 -2.94
N ARG A 74 -9.48 -6.69 -1.65
CA ARG A 74 -9.32 -8.04 -1.11
C ARG A 74 -10.63 -8.83 -1.05
N GLU A 75 -11.73 -8.18 -0.71
CA GLU A 75 -13.05 -8.82 -0.75
C GLU A 75 -13.43 -9.24 -2.17
N THR A 76 -13.14 -8.39 -3.15
CA THR A 76 -13.41 -8.68 -4.57
C THR A 76 -12.59 -9.89 -5.06
N LEU A 77 -11.30 -9.96 -4.70
CA LEU A 77 -10.44 -11.11 -4.99
C LEU A 77 -10.93 -12.40 -4.33
N LYS A 78 -11.36 -12.34 -3.06
CA LYS A 78 -11.97 -13.49 -2.37
C LYS A 78 -13.24 -13.97 -3.10
N LYS A 79 -14.12 -13.04 -3.50
CA LYS A 79 -15.35 -13.37 -4.24
C LYS A 79 -15.05 -14.03 -5.59
N ARG A 80 -14.07 -13.52 -6.35
CA ARG A 80 -13.64 -14.15 -7.61
C ARG A 80 -13.09 -15.57 -7.39
N ARG A 81 -12.20 -15.75 -6.41
CA ARG A 81 -11.63 -17.07 -6.09
C ARG A 81 -12.71 -18.08 -5.69
N LYS A 82 -13.72 -17.64 -4.94
CA LYS A 82 -14.87 -18.49 -4.54
C LYS A 82 -15.73 -18.89 -5.75
N LYS A 83 -15.97 -17.98 -6.69
CA LYS A 83 -16.70 -18.30 -7.95
C LYS A 83 -15.94 -19.27 -8.84
N GLU A 84 -14.63 -19.11 -8.99
CA GLU A 84 -13.80 -20.05 -9.75
C GLU A 84 -13.82 -21.45 -9.09
N LEU A 85 -13.73 -21.53 -7.77
CA LEU A 85 -13.79 -22.80 -7.04
C LEU A 85 -15.15 -23.50 -7.20
N ASP A 86 -16.25 -22.74 -7.20
CA ASP A 86 -17.60 -23.27 -7.40
C ASP A 86 -17.81 -23.81 -8.82
N LYS A 87 -17.26 -23.10 -9.82
CA LYS A 87 -17.25 -23.55 -11.22
C LYS A 87 -16.42 -24.83 -11.42
N MET A 88 -15.29 -24.97 -10.72
CA MET A 88 -14.50 -26.20 -10.76
C MET A 88 -15.28 -27.37 -10.13
N LYS A 89 -15.94 -27.16 -8.98
CA LYS A 89 -16.76 -28.19 -8.32
C LYS A 89 -17.93 -28.66 -9.19
N SER A 90 -18.59 -27.77 -9.93
CA SER A 90 -19.73 -28.14 -10.77
C SER A 90 -19.34 -28.94 -12.02
N HIS A 91 -18.10 -28.78 -12.50
CA HIS A 91 -17.54 -29.62 -13.56
C HIS A 91 -17.01 -30.96 -13.05
N ASP A 92 -16.54 -31.03 -11.81
CA ASP A 92 -15.97 -32.26 -11.21
C ASP A 92 -17.06 -33.23 -10.69
N LEU A 93 -18.25 -32.72 -10.38
CA LEU A 93 -19.42 -33.51 -9.97
C LEU A 93 -20.20 -34.12 -11.14
N LYS A 94 -19.72 -33.98 -12.38
CA LYS A 94 -20.39 -34.43 -13.61
C LYS A 94 -19.54 -35.49 -14.31
#